data_AF-A0A6G0M5D4-F1
#
_entry.id   AF-A0A6G0M5D4-F1
#
_cell.length_a   1.000
_cell.length_b   1.000
_cell.length_c   1.000
_cell.angle_alpha   90.00
_cell.angle_beta   90.00
_cell.angle_gamma   90.00
#
_symmetry.space_group_name_H-M   'P 1'
#
loop_
_entity.id
_entity.type
_entity.pdbx_description
1 polymer ?
#
loop_
_entity_poly.entity_id
_entity_poly.type
_entity_poly.pdbx_seq_one_letter_code
_entity_poly.pdbx_strand_id
1 'polypeptide(L)'
;MIGRILTPLKDGDIERLHPSLRSSARTLHNAITSVRQAAEWGMGSVQKVYSRLNLPLPYDPVLRGLRLNNMFRLANYRVRTVGISQIRTTFAGEMELPEHLVCAS
;
A
#
# COMPACT_ATOMS: atom_id res chain seq x y z
N MET A 1 17.29 3.69 11.96
CA MET A 1 17.17 3.03 10.64
C MET A 1 15.92 3.58 9.95
N ILE A 2 16.01 4.74 9.32
CA ILE A 2 14.89 5.39 8.61
C ILE A 2 15.30 5.48 7.13
N GLY A 3 14.43 5.06 6.22
CA GLY A 3 14.62 5.25 4.77
C GLY A 3 15.17 4.07 3.96
N ARG A 4 15.38 2.88 4.54
CA ARG A 4 15.77 1.69 3.76
C ARG A 4 14.53 1.03 3.16
N ILE A 5 14.46 0.97 1.83
CA ILE A 5 13.40 0.26 1.11
C ILE A 5 13.56 -1.24 1.38
N LEU A 6 12.54 -1.86 1.98
CA LEU A 6 12.49 -3.30 2.17
C LEU A 6 11.85 -3.94 0.93
N THR A 7 12.51 -4.96 0.39
CA THR A 7 11.99 -5.74 -0.74
C THR A 7 11.61 -7.13 -0.26
N PRO A 8 10.54 -7.73 -0.82
CA PRO A 8 10.23 -9.13 -0.55
C PRO A 8 11.43 -10.03 -0.87
N LEU A 9 11.59 -11.11 -0.10
CA LEU A 9 12.56 -12.17 -0.37
C LEU A 9 12.31 -12.82 -1.74
N LYS A 10 13.35 -13.32 -2.42
CA LYS A 10 13.20 -14.06 -3.68
C LYS A 10 12.69 -15.47 -3.42
N ASP A 11 12.15 -16.08 -4.47
CA ASP A 11 11.68 -17.47 -4.43
C ASP A 11 12.81 -18.42 -3.99
N GLY A 12 12.47 -19.30 -3.06
CA GLY A 12 13.41 -20.27 -2.48
C GLY A 12 14.33 -19.72 -1.39
N ASP A 13 14.43 -18.40 -1.18
CA ASP A 13 15.28 -17.84 -0.12
C ASP A 13 14.74 -18.17 1.28
N ILE A 14 13.41 -18.21 1.43
CA ILE A 14 12.78 -18.61 2.69
C ILE A 14 13.15 -20.06 3.05
N GLU A 15 13.21 -20.97 2.07
CA GLU A 15 13.55 -22.37 2.31
C GLU A 15 15.03 -22.60 2.62
N ARG A 16 15.89 -21.66 2.21
CA ARG A 16 17.33 -21.66 2.58
C ARG A 16 17.58 -21.20 4.02
N LEU A 17 16.61 -20.55 4.65
CA LEU A 17 16.73 -20.13 6.06
C LEU A 17 16.63 -21.32 7.01
N HIS A 18 17.23 -21.15 8.19
CA HIS A 18 17.08 -22.08 9.30
C HIS A 18 15.58 -22.32 9.60
N PRO A 19 15.13 -23.56 9.83
CA PRO A 19 13.71 -23.89 9.96
C PRO A 19 12.94 -23.01 10.97
N SER A 20 13.57 -22.64 12.09
CA SER A 20 12.93 -21.80 13.12
C SER A 20 12.63 -20.36 12.67
N LEU A 21 13.29 -19.87 11.62
CA LEU A 21 13.12 -18.49 11.12
C LEU A 21 12.14 -18.39 9.95
N ARG A 22 11.79 -19.53 9.33
CA ARG A 22 11.00 -19.53 8.08
C ARG A 22 9.61 -18.92 8.26
N SER A 23 8.95 -19.18 9.38
CA SER A 23 7.63 -18.62 9.69
C SER A 23 7.67 -17.10 9.77
N SER A 24 8.59 -16.56 10.59
CA SER A 24 8.78 -15.12 10.77
C SER A 24 9.18 -14.43 9.46
N ALA A 25 10.09 -15.04 8.70
CA ALA A 25 10.50 -14.54 7.40
C ALA A 25 9.35 -14.49 6.39
N ARG A 26 8.45 -15.50 6.40
CA ARG A 26 7.27 -15.56 5.54
C ARG A 26 6.25 -14.50 5.91
N THR A 27 5.98 -14.27 7.20
CA THR A 27 5.12 -13.18 7.66
C THR A 27 5.64 -11.82 7.21
N LEU A 28 6.95 -11.57 7.36
CA LEU A 28 7.56 -10.32 6.91
C LEU A 28 7.49 -10.16 5.38
N HIS A 29 7.80 -11.22 4.63
CA HIS A 29 7.69 -11.22 3.17
C HIS A 29 6.26 -10.87 2.72
N ASN A 30 5.26 -11.53 3.30
CA ASN A 30 3.85 -11.28 2.99
C ASN A 30 3.45 -9.84 3.31
N ALA A 31 3.82 -9.31 4.48
CA ALA A 31 3.52 -7.94 4.87
C ALA A 31 4.14 -6.92 3.89
N ILE A 32 5.40 -7.10 3.48
CA ILE A 32 6.05 -6.23 2.49
C ILE A 32 5.32 -6.31 1.15
N THR A 33 4.99 -7.51 0.69
CA THR A 33 4.26 -7.72 -0.58
C THR A 33 2.88 -7.07 -0.53
N SER A 34 2.11 -7.25 0.53
CA SER A 34 0.78 -6.67 0.71
C SER A 34 0.81 -5.14 0.69
N VAL A 35 1.76 -4.51 1.39
CA VAL A 35 1.91 -3.05 1.38
C VAL A 35 2.25 -2.52 -0.03
N ARG A 36 3.15 -3.20 -0.75
CA ARG A 36 3.51 -2.81 -2.13
C ARG A 36 2.32 -2.93 -3.07
N GLN A 37 1.63 -4.07 -3.05
CA GLN A 37 0.44 -4.31 -3.87
C GLN A 37 -0.67 -3.30 -3.56
N ALA A 38 -0.93 -2.99 -2.29
CA ALA A 38 -1.88 -1.96 -1.90
C ALA A 38 -1.53 -0.59 -2.50
N ALA A 39 -0.25 -0.20 -2.45
CA ALA A 39 0.22 1.05 -3.05
C ALA A 39 0.07 1.07 -4.58
N GLU A 40 0.45 -0.02 -5.26
CA GLU A 40 0.31 -0.18 -6.71
C GLU A 40 -1.16 -0.11 -7.15
N TRP A 41 -2.06 -0.77 -6.43
CA TRP A 41 -3.49 -0.75 -6.71
C TRP A 41 -4.10 0.62 -6.47
N GLY A 42 -3.72 1.28 -5.36
CA GLY A 42 -4.13 2.65 -5.06
C GLY A 42 -3.70 3.62 -6.15
N MET A 43 -2.43 3.59 -6.53
CA MET A 43 -1.88 4.42 -7.61
C MET A 43 -2.57 4.16 -8.95
N GLY A 44 -2.73 2.88 -9.32
CA GLY A 44 -3.39 2.48 -10.55
C GLY A 44 -4.84 2.95 -10.63
N SER A 45 -5.57 2.92 -9.51
CA SER A 45 -6.96 3.41 -9.46
C SER A 45 -7.06 4.91 -9.76
N VAL A 46 -6.16 5.72 -9.18
CA VAL A 46 -6.14 7.17 -9.38
C VAL A 46 -5.69 7.52 -10.80
N GLN A 47 -4.64 6.87 -11.30
CA GLN A 47 -4.12 7.11 -12.64
C GLN A 47 -5.16 6.80 -13.73
N LYS A 48 -5.89 5.67 -13.60
CA LYS A 48 -6.94 5.27 -14.55
C LYS A 48 -8.11 6.25 -14.60
N VAL A 49 -8.47 6.87 -13.47
CA VAL A 49 -9.54 7.88 -13.43
C VAL A 49 -9.04 9.20 -13.98
N TYR A 50 -7.82 9.62 -13.62
CA TYR A 50 -7.25 10.87 -14.10
C TYR A 50 -7.04 10.88 -15.62
N SER A 51 -6.61 9.77 -16.22
CA SER A 51 -6.44 9.68 -17.67
C SER A 51 -7.73 9.93 -18.45
N ARG A 52 -8.90 9.70 -17.85
CA ARG A 52 -10.21 10.01 -18.45
C ARG A 52 -10.51 11.50 -18.54
N LEU A 53 -9.88 12.32 -17.70
CA LEU A 53 -10.02 13.78 -17.76
C LEU A 53 -9.30 14.37 -18.98
N ASN A 54 -8.37 13.62 -19.60
CA ASN A 54 -7.57 14.07 -20.73
C ASN A 54 -6.80 15.39 -20.45
N LEU A 55 -6.40 15.61 -19.20
CA LEU A 55 -5.66 16.79 -18.76
C LEU A 55 -4.20 16.43 -18.48
N PRO A 56 -3.23 17.22 -18.95
CA PRO A 56 -1.84 17.04 -18.57
C PRO A 56 -1.65 17.37 -17.08
N LEU A 57 -0.66 16.74 -16.45
CA LEU A 57 -0.21 17.19 -15.14
C LEU A 57 0.52 18.53 -15.28
N PRO A 58 0.27 19.51 -14.39
CA PRO A 58 0.99 20.78 -14.41
C PRO A 58 2.50 20.58 -14.27
N TYR A 59 3.29 21.42 -14.95
CA TYR A 59 4.75 21.45 -14.78
C TYR A 59 5.14 22.01 -13.40
N ASP A 60 4.50 23.11 -12.98
CA ASP A 60 4.74 23.76 -11.70
C ASP A 60 4.59 22.74 -10.56
N PRO A 61 5.67 22.51 -9.76
CA PRO A 61 5.66 21.51 -8.69
C PRO A 61 4.60 21.79 -7.62
N VAL A 62 4.29 23.06 -7.34
CA VAL A 62 3.28 23.43 -6.34
C VAL A 62 1.89 23.04 -6.83
N LEU A 63 1.53 23.46 -8.04
CA LEU A 63 0.25 23.12 -8.65
C LEU A 63 0.10 21.62 -8.90
N ARG A 64 1.17 20.94 -9.32
CA ARG A 64 1.20 19.48 -9.48
C ARG A 64 0.97 18.78 -8.15
N GLY A 65 1.64 19.23 -7.09
CA GLY A 65 1.47 18.70 -5.74
C GLY A 65 0.03 18.87 -5.24
N LEU A 66 -0.57 20.05 -5.41
CA LEU A 66 -1.97 20.31 -5.05
C LEU A 66 -2.93 19.40 -5.83
N ARG A 67 -2.70 19.22 -7.13
CA ARG A 67 -3.56 18.37 -7.97
C ARG A 67 -3.50 16.91 -7.54
N LEU A 68 -2.29 16.37 -7.34
CA LEU A 68 -2.10 15.01 -6.84
C LEU A 68 -2.78 14.82 -5.48
N ASN A 69 -2.54 15.73 -4.53
CA ASN A 69 -3.17 15.67 -3.21
C ASN A 69 -4.69 15.66 -3.27
N ASN A 70 -5.29 16.53 -4.10
CA ASN A 70 -6.73 16.58 -4.27
C ASN A 70 -7.28 15.26 -4.83
N MET A 71 -6.61 14.67 -5.82
CA MET A 71 -7.03 13.39 -6.38
C MET A 71 -7.01 12.26 -5.34
N PHE A 72 -5.93 12.12 -4.57
CA PHE A 72 -5.84 11.10 -3.53
C PHE A 72 -6.84 11.33 -2.40
N ARG A 73 -7.06 12.59 -1.99
CA ARG A 73 -8.07 12.94 -0.98
C ARG A 73 -9.48 12.61 -1.43
N LEU A 74 -9.84 12.93 -2.68
CA LEU A 74 -11.15 12.61 -3.25
C LEU A 74 -11.36 11.09 -3.38
N ALA A 75 -10.34 10.36 -3.83
CA ALA A 75 -10.39 8.90 -3.89
C ALA A 75 -10.61 8.28 -2.50
N ASN A 76 -9.86 8.75 -1.49
CA ASN A 76 -10.00 8.29 -0.11
C ASN A 76 -11.36 8.69 0.49
N TYR A 77 -11.86 9.89 0.19
CA TYR A 77 -13.19 10.33 0.60
C TYR A 77 -14.26 9.39 0.04
N ARG A 78 -14.25 9.12 -1.27
CA ARG A 78 -15.16 8.15 -1.90
C ARG A 78 -15.10 6.79 -1.21
N VAL A 79 -13.90 6.26 -0.98
CA VAL A 79 -13.72 4.95 -0.32
C VAL A 79 -14.33 4.93 1.08
N ARG A 80 -14.13 5.99 1.87
CA ARG A 80 -14.68 6.09 3.23
C ARG A 80 -16.21 6.24 3.23
N THR A 81 -16.76 7.03 2.32
CA THR A 81 -18.20 7.30 2.25
C THR A 81 -18.98 6.13 1.64
N VAL A 82 -18.49 5.54 0.56
CA VAL A 82 -19.17 4.44 -0.14
C VAL A 82 -18.87 3.09 0.51
N GLY A 83 -17.74 2.99 1.22
CA GLY A 83 -17.33 1.75 1.86
C GLY A 83 -16.89 0.66 0.88
N ILE A 84 -16.53 0.99 -0.36
CA ILE A 84 -16.03 0.00 -1.34
C ILE A 84 -14.53 0.24 -1.56
N SER A 85 -13.71 -0.73 -1.15
CA SER A 85 -12.25 -0.72 -1.32
C SER A 85 -11.71 -2.13 -1.56
N GLN A 86 -11.16 -2.37 -2.75
CA GLN A 86 -10.53 -3.65 -3.08
C GLN A 86 -9.32 -3.92 -2.20
N ILE A 87 -8.51 -2.90 -1.89
CA ILE A 87 -7.37 -3.01 -0.96
C ILE A 87 -7.85 -3.51 0.39
N ARG A 88 -8.94 -2.93 0.93
CA ARG A 88 -9.49 -3.37 2.21
C ARG A 88 -10.03 -4.79 2.12
N THR A 89 -10.79 -5.12 1.08
CA THR A 89 -11.34 -6.48 0.93
C THR A 89 -10.24 -7.55 0.78
N THR A 90 -9.12 -7.24 0.12
CA THR A 90 -8.02 -8.20 -0.04
C THR A 90 -7.13 -8.33 1.18
N PHE A 91 -6.83 -7.22 1.88
CA PHE A 91 -5.81 -7.20 2.94
C PHE A 91 -6.34 -7.03 4.36
N ALA A 92 -7.66 -6.88 4.58
CA ALA A 92 -8.21 -6.65 5.93
C ALA A 92 -7.84 -7.76 6.94
N GLY A 93 -7.79 -9.03 6.52
CA GLY A 93 -7.39 -10.13 7.40
C GLY A 93 -5.86 -10.25 7.62
N GLU A 94 -5.05 -9.69 6.72
CA GLU A 94 -3.58 -9.74 6.78
C GLU A 94 -2.98 -8.57 7.59
N MET A 95 -3.79 -7.55 7.87
CA MET A 95 -3.39 -6.30 8.51
C MET A 95 -4.01 -6.12 9.91
N GLU A 96 -4.58 -7.17 10.49
CA GLU A 96 -4.86 -7.22 11.92
C GLU A 96 -3.51 -7.34 12.65
N LEU A 97 -3.00 -6.19 13.08
CA LEU A 97 -1.97 -6.18 14.11
C LEU A 97 -2.57 -6.83 15.36
N PRO A 98 -1.85 -7.76 16.01
CA PRO A 98 -2.36 -8.39 17.21
C PRO A 98 -2.71 -7.32 18.26
N GLU A 99 -3.88 -7.45 18.88
CA GLU A 99 -4.56 -6.42 19.69
C GLU A 99 -3.68 -5.80 20.80
N HIS A 100 -2.60 -6.47 21.20
CA HIS A 100 -1.64 -5.99 22.20
C HIS A 100 -0.83 -4.75 21.78
N LEU A 101 -0.82 -4.37 20.49
CA LEU A 101 -0.13 -3.16 20.01
C LEU A 101 -1.06 -1.94 19.86
N VAL A 102 -2.37 -2.09 20.09
CA VAL A 102 -3.36 -1.02 19.88
C VAL A 102 -3.50 -0.10 21.10
N CYS A 103 -3.05 -0.51 22.29
CA CYS A 103 -3.18 0.26 23.55
C CYS A 103 -2.05 1.29 23.81
N ALA A 104 -1.28 1.69 22.80
CA ALA A 104 -0.26 2.73 22.94
C ALA A 104 -0.50 3.87 21.94
N SER A 105 -1.58 4.62 22.10
CA SER A 105 -1.81 5.96 21.51
C SER A 105 -2.82 6.73 22.34
#